data_AF-A0A4Q2XT05-F1
#
_entry.id   AF-A0A4Q2XT05-F1
#
_cell.length_a   1.000
_cell.length_b   1.000
_cell.length_c   1.000
_cell.angle_alpha   90.00
_cell.angle_beta   90.00
_cell.angle_gamma   90.00
#
_symmetry.space_group_name_H-M   'P 1'
#
loop_
_entity.id
_entity.type
_entity.pdbx_description
1 polymer ?
#
loop_
_entity_poly.entity_id
_entity_poly.type
_entity_poly.pdbx_seq_one_letter_code
_entity_poly.pdbx_strand_id
1 'polypeptide(L)'
;NPHSTRAAGQSVRQSTLKRQGLRPRLGLDARTSSPNRGLKPCRFSVLCRTDCPAALVECGFVSSKSERRLLCSPAYQQRVALAIAEGIAIGVK
;
A
#
# COMPACT_ATOMS: atom_id res chain seq x y z
N ASN A 1 -36.94 36.65 -0.34
CA ASN A 1 -35.91 36.87 0.69
C ASN A 1 -34.96 35.67 0.69
N PRO A 2 -33.63 35.84 0.85
CA PRO A 2 -32.64 34.78 0.60
C PRO A 2 -32.11 34.12 1.90
N HIS A 3 -30.96 33.42 1.75
CA HIS A 3 -30.08 32.78 2.74
C HIS A 3 -30.36 31.31 3.12
N SER A 4 -29.37 30.42 3.35
CA SER A 4 -28.00 30.24 2.79
C SER A 4 -27.37 28.98 3.42
N THR A 5 -26.69 28.12 2.64
CA THR A 5 -25.70 27.09 3.11
C THR A 5 -26.21 26.04 4.13
N ARG A 6 -25.60 24.91 4.48
CA ARG A 6 -24.31 24.19 4.26
C ARG A 6 -24.61 22.69 4.56
N ALA A 7 -23.85 21.66 4.19
CA ALA A 7 -22.58 21.55 3.48
C ALA A 7 -22.47 20.20 2.70
N ALA A 8 -21.39 20.05 1.92
CA ALA A 8 -20.96 18.84 1.23
C ALA A 8 -20.48 17.70 2.17
N GLY A 9 -21.15 16.54 2.12
CA GLY A 9 -20.62 15.26 2.61
C GLY A 9 -19.72 14.63 1.55
N GLN A 10 -18.42 14.53 1.82
CA GLN A 10 -17.42 14.41 0.76
C GLN A 10 -17.25 12.97 0.25
N SER A 11 -17.39 12.81 -1.07
CA SER A 11 -16.63 11.81 -1.84
C SER A 11 -15.19 11.76 -1.29
N VAL A 12 -14.75 10.59 -0.82
CA VAL A 12 -13.47 10.43 -0.12
C VAL A 12 -12.34 10.84 -1.05
N ARG A 13 -11.86 12.06 -0.82
CA ARG A 13 -10.96 12.73 -1.75
C ARG A 13 -9.62 12.01 -1.76
N GLN A 14 -9.13 11.65 -2.94
CA GLN A 14 -7.73 11.27 -3.19
C GLN A 14 -6.74 12.45 -3.01
N SER A 15 -7.06 13.46 -2.18
CA SER A 15 -6.40 14.77 -2.15
C SER A 15 -5.55 15.05 -0.91
N THR A 16 -5.48 14.15 0.08
CA THR A 16 -4.81 14.44 1.37
C THR A 16 -3.37 13.91 1.47
N LEU A 17 -2.84 13.26 0.42
CA LEU A 17 -1.45 12.76 0.36
C LEU A 17 -0.55 13.49 -0.67
N LYS A 18 -0.96 14.69 -1.13
CA LYS A 18 -0.15 15.55 -2.02
C LYS A 18 0.50 16.77 -1.31
N ARG A 19 0.59 16.77 0.03
CA ARG A 19 1.02 17.95 0.83
C ARG A 19 2.27 17.76 1.70
N GLN A 20 3.20 16.92 1.28
CA GLN A 20 4.60 17.01 1.73
C GLN A 20 5.52 16.48 0.62
N GLY A 21 6.56 17.26 0.28
CA GLY A 21 7.51 16.96 -0.80
C GLY A 21 8.49 15.81 -0.49
N LEU A 22 8.40 15.23 0.70
CA LEU A 22 9.03 13.95 1.01
C LEU A 22 8.04 12.84 0.66
N ARG A 23 8.30 12.09 -0.41
CA ARG A 23 7.83 10.71 -0.48
C ARG A 23 8.60 9.97 0.62
N PRO A 24 7.97 9.46 1.69
CA PRO A 24 8.69 8.63 2.64
C PRO A 24 9.19 7.40 1.86
N ARG A 25 10.49 7.10 1.93
CA ARG A 25 11.06 5.87 1.34
C ARG A 25 10.70 4.63 2.16
N LEU A 26 9.43 4.53 2.56
CA LEU A 26 8.85 3.46 3.38
C LEU A 26 7.83 2.65 2.55
N GLY A 27 8.20 2.40 1.30
CA GLY A 27 7.54 1.44 0.42
C GLY A 27 8.36 0.17 0.30
N LEU A 28 7.70 -0.93 -0.10
CA LEU A 28 8.34 -2.22 -0.34
C LEU A 28 9.53 -2.10 -1.32
N ASP A 29 9.39 -1.24 -2.33
CA ASP A 29 10.40 -0.87 -3.33
C ASP A 29 11.69 -0.32 -2.71
N ALA A 30 11.58 0.56 -1.71
CA ALA A 30 12.74 1.16 -1.06
C ALA A 30 13.61 0.16 -0.27
N ARG A 31 13.03 -0.98 0.13
CA ARG A 31 13.68 -2.05 0.91
C ARG A 31 14.13 -3.22 0.05
N THR A 32 13.39 -3.52 -1.01
CA THR A 32 13.61 -4.69 -1.86
C THR A 32 14.48 -4.41 -3.09
N SER A 33 14.54 -3.14 -3.52
CA SER A 33 14.98 -2.71 -4.86
C SER A 33 14.10 -3.21 -6.01
N SER A 34 12.92 -3.75 -5.71
CA SER A 34 11.95 -4.20 -6.70
C SER A 34 11.11 -3.03 -7.23
N PRO A 35 10.71 -3.03 -8.51
CA PRO A 35 9.91 -1.93 -9.08
C PRO A 35 8.57 -1.74 -8.35
N ASN A 36 8.24 -0.48 -8.03
CA ASN A 36 6.93 -0.13 -7.50
C ASN A 36 5.85 -0.25 -8.59
N ARG A 37 4.89 -1.15 -8.39
CA ARG A 37 3.84 -1.48 -9.37
C ARG A 37 2.50 -0.79 -9.09
N GLY A 38 2.48 0.11 -8.11
CA GLY A 38 1.31 0.92 -7.73
C GLY A 38 0.25 0.16 -6.94
N LEU A 39 -0.70 0.92 -6.38
CA LEU A 39 -1.90 0.38 -5.73
C LEU A 39 -2.96 0.10 -6.79
N LYS A 40 -3.58 -1.09 -6.74
CA LYS A 40 -4.61 -1.52 -7.70
C LYS A 40 -5.90 -1.86 -6.94
N PRO A 41 -7.04 -1.24 -7.26
CA PRO A 41 -8.32 -1.63 -6.68
C PRO A 41 -8.74 -3.00 -7.24
N CYS A 42 -9.04 -3.96 -6.36
CA CYS A 42 -9.42 -5.33 -6.73
C CYS A 42 -10.47 -5.87 -5.75
N ARG A 43 -11.37 -6.74 -6.23
CA ARG A 43 -12.46 -7.34 -5.43
C ARG A 43 -12.14 -8.76 -4.96
N PHE A 44 -10.93 -8.97 -4.42
CA PHE A 44 -10.56 -10.27 -3.87
C PHE A 44 -11.37 -10.59 -2.61
N SER A 45 -11.76 -11.86 -2.41
CA SER A 45 -12.59 -12.25 -1.27
C SER A 45 -11.99 -11.84 0.08
N VAL A 46 -10.66 -11.95 0.23
CA VAL A 46 -9.93 -11.56 1.45
C VAL A 46 -9.90 -10.05 1.72
N LEU A 47 -10.24 -9.21 0.73
CA LEU A 47 -10.35 -7.75 0.86
C LEU A 47 -11.80 -7.28 1.02
N CYS A 48 -12.77 -8.05 0.51
CA CYS A 48 -14.18 -7.67 0.50
C CYS A 48 -15.06 -8.41 1.52
N ARG A 49 -14.55 -9.47 2.17
CA ARG A 49 -15.27 -10.26 3.18
C ARG A 49 -14.51 -10.26 4.50
N THR A 50 -14.28 -9.08 5.04
CA THR A 50 -13.59 -8.84 6.31
C THR A 50 -14.10 -7.54 6.92
N ASP A 51 -14.31 -7.52 8.23
CA ASP A 51 -14.92 -6.39 8.95
C ASP A 51 -13.88 -5.34 9.42
N CYS A 52 -12.60 -5.57 9.12
CA CYS A 52 -11.48 -4.69 9.45
C CYS A 52 -10.74 -4.19 8.19
N PRO A 53 -9.93 -3.11 8.30
CA PRO A 53 -9.11 -2.63 7.18
C PRO A 53 -8.17 -3.72 6.66
N ALA A 54 -8.19 -3.98 5.35
CA ALA A 54 -7.43 -5.06 4.73
C ALA A 54 -6.67 -4.62 3.46
N ALA A 55 -5.52 -5.25 3.22
CA ALA A 55 -4.69 -5.04 2.05
C ALA A 55 -4.05 -6.36 1.61
N LEU A 56 -3.75 -6.50 0.31
CA LEU A 56 -3.05 -7.64 -0.28
C LEU A 56 -1.75 -7.13 -0.92
N VAL A 57 -0.63 -7.79 -0.62
CA VAL A 57 0.70 -7.37 -1.06
C VAL A 57 1.32 -8.42 -1.99
N GLU A 58 1.37 -8.11 -3.28
CA GLU A 58 2.10 -8.91 -4.27
C GLU A 58 3.62 -8.66 -4.14
N CYS A 59 4.35 -9.57 -3.51
CA CYS A 59 5.78 -9.40 -3.17
C CYS A 59 6.76 -9.61 -4.35
N GLY A 60 6.27 -10.11 -5.49
CA GLY A 60 7.04 -10.40 -6.70
C GLY A 60 6.39 -11.50 -7.56
N PHE A 61 6.92 -11.70 -8.78
CA PHE A 61 6.42 -12.69 -9.74
C PHE A 61 7.18 -14.01 -9.66
N VAL A 62 6.55 -15.07 -9.14
CA VAL A 62 7.10 -16.43 -9.16
C VAL A 62 7.32 -16.95 -10.61
N SER A 63 6.54 -16.47 -11.58
CA SER A 63 6.75 -16.78 -13.01
C SER A 63 8.07 -16.22 -13.56
N SER A 64 8.58 -15.10 -13.04
CA SER A 64 9.85 -14.50 -13.45
C SER A 64 11.05 -15.24 -12.84
N LYS A 65 11.97 -15.71 -13.69
CA LYS A 65 13.18 -16.44 -13.23
C LYS A 65 14.08 -15.59 -12.34
N SER A 66 14.11 -14.26 -12.51
CA SER A 66 14.89 -13.35 -11.68
C SER A 66 14.22 -13.09 -10.33
N GLU A 67 12.93 -12.73 -10.33
CA GLU A 67 12.19 -12.44 -9.09
C GLU A 67 11.99 -13.69 -8.24
N ARG A 68 11.78 -14.87 -8.84
CA ARG A 68 11.73 -16.14 -8.11
C ARG A 68 13.00 -16.39 -7.28
N ARG A 69 14.20 -16.12 -7.83
CA ARG A 69 15.46 -16.27 -7.09
C ARG A 69 15.53 -15.32 -5.88
N LEU A 70 14.98 -14.12 -6.02
CA LEU A 70 14.86 -13.18 -4.90
C LEU A 70 13.84 -13.66 -3.87
N LEU A 71 12.64 -14.10 -4.30
CA LEU A 71 11.60 -14.62 -3.42
C LEU A 71 12.05 -15.86 -2.61
N CYS A 72 12.96 -16.68 -3.15
CA CYS A 72 13.56 -17.80 -2.43
C CYS A 72 14.73 -17.40 -1.49
N SER A 73 15.19 -16.15 -1.49
CA SER A 73 16.30 -15.69 -0.66
C SER A 73 15.82 -15.25 0.74
N PRO A 74 16.34 -15.84 1.84
CA PRO A 74 15.98 -15.41 3.20
C PRO A 74 16.25 -13.91 3.45
N ALA A 75 17.34 -13.38 2.89
CA ALA A 75 17.69 -11.96 3.02
C ALA A 75 16.75 -11.02 2.23
N TYR A 76 16.08 -11.50 1.18
CA TYR A 76 15.03 -10.74 0.49
C TYR A 76 13.71 -10.84 1.27
N GLN A 77 13.34 -12.04 1.74
CA GLN A 77 12.17 -12.26 2.58
C GLN A 77 12.19 -11.39 3.84
N GLN A 78 13.33 -11.29 4.53
CA GLN A 78 13.48 -10.40 5.68
C GLN A 78 13.27 -8.93 5.32
N ARG A 79 13.78 -8.46 4.18
CA ARG A 79 13.57 -7.07 3.71
C ARG A 79 12.11 -6.79 3.35
N VAL A 80 11.41 -7.77 2.77
CA VAL A 80 9.96 -7.72 2.51
C VAL A 80 9.18 -7.63 3.83
N ALA A 81 9.43 -8.55 4.76
CA ALA A 81 8.73 -8.61 6.05
C ALA A 81 8.92 -7.32 6.86
N LEU A 82 10.15 -6.83 6.95
CA LEU A 82 10.46 -5.55 7.60
C LEU A 82 9.74 -4.36 6.92
N ALA A 83 9.62 -4.35 5.59
CA ALA A 83 8.91 -3.26 4.89
C ALA A 83 7.40 -3.27 5.17
N ILE A 84 6.80 -4.46 5.24
CA ILE A 84 5.37 -4.63 5.60
C ILE A 84 5.13 -4.20 7.05
N ALA A 85 5.99 -4.62 7.98
CA ALA A 85 5.87 -4.29 9.40
C ALA A 85 5.92 -2.78 9.67
N GLU A 86 6.88 -2.05 9.07
CA GLU A 86 6.93 -0.59 9.17
C GLU A 86 5.71 0.10 8.55
N GLY A 87 5.23 -0.38 7.40
CA GLY A 87 4.03 0.17 6.76
C GLY A 87 2.78 0.04 7.64
N ILE A 88 2.64 -1.09 8.34
CA ILE A 88 1.55 -1.31 9.31
C ILE A 88 1.73 -0.42 10.55
N ALA A 89 2.94 -0.36 11.13
CA ALA A 89 3.23 0.42 12.34
C ALA A 89 2.97 1.93 12.20
N ILE A 90 2.98 2.46 10.97
CA ILE A 90 2.64 3.86 10.67
C ILE A 90 1.12 4.07 10.51
N GLY A 91 0.41 3.04 10.05
CA GLY A 91 -1.04 3.07 9.83
C GLY A 91 -1.86 2.82 11.10
N VAL A 92 -1.30 2.10 12.08
CA VAL A 92 -1.90 1.88 13.40
C VAL A 92 -1.49 3.01 14.34
N LYS A 93 -2.47 3.73 14.87
CA LYS A 93 -2.34 4.79 15.88
C LYS A 93 -3.41 4.63 16.95
#